data_AF-A0A7S4C4Q2-F1
#
_entry.id   AF-A0A7S4C4Q2-F1
#
_cell.length_a   1.000
_cell.length_b   1.000
_cell.length_c   1.000
_cell.angle_alpha   90.00
_cell.angle_beta   90.00
_cell.angle_gamma   90.00
#
_symmetry.space_group_name_H-M   'P 1'
#
loop_
_entity.id
_entity.type
_entity.pdbx_description
1 polymer ?
#
loop_
_entity_poly.entity_id
_entity_poly.type
_entity_poly.pdbx_seq_one_letter_code
_entity_poly.pdbx_strand_id
1 'polypeptide(L)'
;RDEPAFVLATCDALANIVHDEGAIDELEAYLPQLAHMILRLPADSLLTSVLERFALRVCESNVHWALQLIWIVYGALEENRPEVVSGDAEMHLRAARLLQLVEQAVVYGAKL
;
A
#
# COMPACT_ATOMS: atom_id res chain seq x y z
N ARG A 1 -13.38 9.04 12.50
CA ARG A 1 -12.42 8.49 13.49
C ARG A 1 -12.54 6.99 13.38
N ASP A 2 -11.42 6.30 13.22
CA ASP A 2 -11.39 4.85 13.05
C ASP A 2 -11.95 4.19 14.32
N GLU A 3 -12.89 3.26 14.16
CA GLU A 3 -13.42 2.48 15.28
C GLU A 3 -12.39 1.40 15.65
N PRO A 4 -11.81 1.42 16.87
CA PRO A 4 -10.68 0.56 17.20
C PRO A 4 -10.99 -0.94 17.07
N ALA A 5 -12.22 -1.35 17.40
CA ALA A 5 -12.66 -2.74 17.27
C ALA A 5 -12.68 -3.21 15.80
N PHE A 6 -13.10 -2.33 14.88
CA PHE A 6 -13.11 -2.61 13.45
C PHE A 6 -11.70 -2.72 12.87
N VAL A 7 -10.79 -1.81 13.28
CA VAL A 7 -9.39 -1.86 12.83
C VAL A 7 -8.72 -3.15 13.29
N LEU A 8 -8.91 -3.55 14.55
CA LEU A 8 -8.36 -4.79 15.08
C LEU A 8 -8.90 -6.02 14.33
N ALA A 9 -10.21 -6.09 14.10
CA ALA A 9 -10.80 -7.17 13.32
C ALA A 9 -10.27 -7.21 11.87
N THR A 10 -10.01 -6.04 11.29
CA THR A 10 -9.40 -5.93 9.95
C THR A 10 -7.96 -6.41 9.96
N CYS A 11 -7.16 -6.06 10.97
CA CYS A 11 -5.80 -6.58 11.14
C CYS A 11 -5.78 -8.11 11.19
N ASP A 12 -6.65 -8.71 12.00
CA ASP A 12 -6.73 -10.15 12.16
C ASP A 12 -7.13 -10.83 10.84
N ALA A 13 -8.11 -10.27 10.13
CA ALA A 13 -8.52 -10.77 8.81
C ALA A 13 -7.39 -10.69 7.78
N LEU A 14 -6.71 -9.55 7.69
CA LEU A 14 -5.61 -9.33 6.75
C LEU A 14 -4.41 -10.23 7.08
N ALA A 15 -4.08 -10.43 8.37
CA ALA A 15 -3.00 -11.32 8.78
C ALA A 15 -3.25 -12.77 8.35
N ASN A 16 -4.50 -13.23 8.36
CA ASN A 16 -4.84 -14.56 7.86
C ASN A 16 -4.71 -14.64 6.32
N ILE A 17 -5.11 -13.57 5.60
CA ILE A 17 -5.04 -13.52 4.13
C ILE A 17 -3.61 -13.52 3.61
N VAL A 18 -2.65 -12.88 4.30
CA VAL A 18 -1.23 -12.85 3.88
C VAL A 18 -0.65 -14.24 3.61
N HIS A 19 -1.17 -15.27 4.29
CA HIS A 19 -0.68 -16.64 4.19
C HIS A 19 -1.48 -17.53 3.23
N ASP A 20 -2.51 -16.99 2.59
CA ASP A 20 -3.37 -17.71 1.65
C ASP A 20 -3.14 -17.19 0.22
N GLU A 21 -2.39 -17.95 -0.57
CA GLU A 21 -2.05 -17.58 -1.96
C GLU A 21 -3.30 -17.37 -2.82
N GLY A 22 -4.35 -18.20 -2.66
CA GLY A 22 -5.59 -18.06 -3.43
C GLY A 22 -6.35 -16.79 -3.08
N ALA A 23 -6.35 -16.42 -1.80
CA ALA A 23 -6.96 -15.16 -1.36
C ALA A 23 -6.17 -13.93 -1.85
N ILE A 24 -4.84 -14.01 -1.93
CA ILE A 24 -4.01 -12.93 -2.49
C ILE A 24 -4.26 -12.74 -3.98
N ASP A 25 -4.40 -13.83 -4.75
CA ASP A 25 -4.74 -13.77 -6.17
C ASP A 25 -6.11 -13.09 -6.40
N GLU A 26 -7.11 -13.39 -5.59
CA GLU A 26 -8.41 -12.71 -5.64
C GLU A 26 -8.30 -11.22 -5.25
N LEU A 27 -7.48 -10.92 -4.23
CA LEU A 27 -7.28 -9.56 -3.75
C LEU A 27 -6.52 -8.68 -4.76
N GLU A 28 -5.74 -9.28 -5.67
CA GLU A 28 -4.99 -8.55 -6.69
C GLU A 28 -5.91 -7.71 -7.57
N ALA A 29 -7.12 -8.20 -7.85
CA ALA A 29 -8.15 -7.46 -8.59
C ALA A 29 -8.55 -6.14 -7.90
N TYR A 30 -8.32 -6.03 -6.59
CA TYR A 30 -8.60 -4.86 -5.76
C TYR A 30 -7.35 -4.05 -5.40
N LEU A 31 -6.18 -4.42 -5.91
CA LEU A 31 -4.92 -3.72 -5.65
C LEU A 31 -4.97 -2.23 -6.00
N PRO A 32 -5.58 -1.77 -7.12
CA PRO A 32 -5.72 -0.34 -7.40
C PRO A 32 -6.48 0.41 -6.29
N GLN A 33 -7.54 -0.18 -5.75
CA GLN A 33 -8.36 0.39 -4.69
C GLN A 33 -7.57 0.43 -3.37
N LEU A 34 -6.84 -0.63 -3.05
CA LEU A 34 -5.99 -0.69 -1.88
C LEU A 34 -4.87 0.36 -1.94
N ALA A 35 -4.20 0.50 -3.09
CA ALA A 35 -3.18 1.52 -3.30
C ALA A 35 -3.77 2.93 -3.19
N HIS A 36 -4.95 3.17 -3.75
CA HIS A 36 -5.66 4.44 -3.62
C HIS A 36 -5.95 4.77 -2.16
N MET A 37 -6.42 3.81 -1.37
CA MET A 37 -6.68 3.98 0.07
C MET A 37 -5.40 4.34 0.82
N ILE A 38 -4.30 3.62 0.58
CA ILE A 38 -3.00 3.91 1.24
C ILE A 38 -2.53 5.33 0.95
N LEU A 39 -2.64 5.79 -0.31
CA LEU A 39 -2.13 7.10 -0.71
C LEU A 39 -3.05 8.25 -0.25
N ARG A 40 -4.37 8.09 -0.35
CA ARG A 40 -5.36 9.18 -0.20
C ARG A 40 -5.96 9.29 1.21
N LEU A 41 -5.98 8.21 2.00
CA LEU A 41 -6.47 8.30 3.37
C LEU A 41 -5.53 9.17 4.21
N PRO A 42 -6.02 9.82 5.28
CA PRO A 42 -5.17 10.60 6.17
C PRO A 42 -4.00 9.77 6.70
N ALA A 43 -2.78 10.35 6.72
CA ALA A 43 -1.58 9.62 7.13
C ALA A 43 -1.60 9.23 8.62
N ASP A 44 -2.39 9.93 9.42
CA ASP A 44 -2.62 9.67 10.83
C ASP A 44 -3.71 8.60 11.08
N SER A 45 -4.36 8.09 10.03
CA SER A 45 -5.32 7.00 10.16
C SER A 45 -4.62 5.67 10.47
N LEU A 46 -5.15 4.97 11.46
CA LEU A 46 -4.66 3.65 11.85
C LEU A 46 -4.89 2.65 10.71
N LEU A 47 -6.02 2.78 10.00
CA LEU A 47 -6.34 1.93 8.86
C LEU A 47 -5.31 2.07 7.73
N THR A 48 -4.88 3.28 7.40
CA THR A 48 -3.82 3.52 6.40
C THR A 48 -2.54 2.76 6.76
N SER A 49 -2.12 2.84 8.03
CA SER A 49 -0.92 2.16 8.52
C SER A 49 -1.03 0.63 8.43
N VAL A 50 -2.21 0.07 8.74
CA VAL A 50 -2.50 -1.36 8.64
C VAL A 50 -2.45 -1.84 7.19
N LEU A 51 -3.09 -1.11 6.28
CA LEU A 51 -3.12 -1.43 4.86
C LEU A 51 -1.72 -1.34 4.22
N GLU A 52 -0.94 -0.31 4.55
CA GLU A 52 0.44 -0.19 4.09
C GLU A 52 1.28 -1.38 4.56
N ARG A 53 1.21 -1.72 5.85
CA ARG A 53 1.97 -2.84 6.41
C ARG A 53 1.57 -4.18 5.78
N PHE A 54 0.27 -4.38 5.55
CA PHE A 54 -0.23 -5.55 4.82
C PHE A 54 0.34 -5.61 3.39
N ALA A 55 0.24 -4.51 2.64
CA ALA A 55 0.73 -4.45 1.26
C ALA A 55 2.22 -4.75 1.17
N LEU A 56 3.03 -4.16 2.06
CA LEU A 56 4.47 -4.40 2.13
C LEU A 56 4.78 -5.86 2.48
N ARG A 57 4.01 -6.46 3.39
CA ARG A 57 4.17 -7.88 3.77
C ARG A 57 3.92 -8.82 2.60
N VAL A 58 2.89 -8.54 1.78
CA VAL A 58 2.61 -9.30 0.56
C VAL A 58 3.72 -9.12 -0.48
N CYS A 59 4.29 -7.91 -0.60
CA CYS A 59 5.41 -7.65 -1.52
C CYS A 59 6.67 -8.48 -1.21
N GLU A 60 6.86 -8.93 0.04
CA GLU A 60 8.00 -9.78 0.41
C GLU A 60 7.94 -11.18 -0.23
N SER A 61 6.73 -11.74 -0.37
CA SER A 61 6.52 -13.10 -0.87
C SER A 61 5.98 -13.15 -2.30
N ASN A 62 5.35 -12.08 -2.78
CA ASN A 62 4.72 -12.02 -4.10
C ASN A 62 5.29 -10.86 -4.94
N VAL A 63 6.22 -11.21 -5.84
CA VAL A 63 6.87 -10.25 -6.75
C VAL A 63 5.89 -9.67 -7.79
N HIS A 64 4.86 -10.43 -8.17
CA HIS A 64 3.87 -9.95 -9.13
C HIS A 64 3.04 -8.82 -8.51
N TRP A 65 2.54 -9.04 -7.30
CA TRP A 65 1.85 -8.03 -6.51
C TRP A 65 2.71 -6.78 -6.32
N ALA A 66 3.99 -6.95 -5.95
CA ALA A 66 4.91 -5.83 -5.77
C ALA A 66 5.07 -5.01 -7.05
N LEU A 67 5.22 -5.68 -8.21
CA LEU A 67 5.35 -5.02 -9.50
C LEU A 67 4.08 -4.21 -9.85
N GLN A 68 2.89 -4.78 -9.65
CA GLN A 68 1.64 -4.07 -9.90
C GLN A 68 1.50 -2.84 -9.00
N LEU A 69 1.83 -2.97 -7.72
CA LEU A 69 1.81 -1.87 -6.77
C LEU A 69 2.79 -0.77 -7.16
N ILE A 70 4.01 -1.12 -7.60
CA ILE A 70 5.00 -0.15 -8.11
C ILE A 70 4.43 0.67 -9.27
N TRP A 71 3.76 0.03 -10.24
CA TRP A 71 3.20 0.76 -11.38
C TRP A 71 2.11 1.75 -10.96
N ILE A 72 1.24 1.36 -10.03
CA ILE A 72 0.18 2.23 -9.52
C ILE A 72 0.78 3.43 -8.77
N VAL A 73 1.74 3.17 -7.87
CA VAL A 73 2.40 4.20 -7.06
C VAL A 73 3.23 5.14 -7.93
N TYR A 74 3.92 4.60 -8.95
CA TYR A 74 4.66 5.40 -9.92
C TYR A 74 3.73 6.32 -10.72
N GLY A 75 2.58 5.81 -11.20
CA GLY A 75 1.58 6.65 -11.84
C GLY A 75 1.14 7.82 -10.94
N ALA A 76 0.85 7.54 -9.67
CA ALA A 76 0.52 8.58 -8.69
C ALA A 76 1.68 9.54 -8.44
N LEU A 77 2.93 9.08 -8.41
CA LEU A 77 4.11 9.92 -8.27
C LEU A 77 4.22 10.94 -9.40
N GLU A 78 4.06 10.47 -10.64
CA GLU A 78 4.14 11.27 -11.87
C GLU A 78 3.03 12.32 -11.96
N GLU A 79 1.78 11.91 -11.68
CA GLU A 79 0.61 12.78 -11.74
C GLU A 79 0.67 13.94 -10.73
N ASN A 80 1.35 13.73 -9.60
CA ASN A 80 1.39 14.68 -8.50
C ASN A 80 2.71 15.48 -8.43
N ARG A 81 3.58 15.37 -9.44
CA ARG A 81 4.86 16.09 -9.50
C ARG A 81 4.69 17.61 -9.27
N PRO A 82 5.63 18.27 -8.56
CA PRO A 82 5.56 19.71 -8.29
C PRO A 82 5.49 20.59 -9.53
N GLU A 83 6.04 20.14 -10.66
CA GLU A 83 6.04 20.87 -11.93
C GLU A 83 4.68 20.83 -12.65
N VAL A 84 3.76 19.96 -12.23
CA VAL A 84 2.42 19.82 -12.80
C VAL A 84 1.47 20.81 -12.13
N VAL A 85 0.70 21.56 -12.93
CA VAL A 85 -0.20 22.63 -12.44
C VAL A 85 -1.24 22.12 -11.43
N SER A 86 -1.67 20.87 -11.55
CA SER A 86 -2.59 20.20 -10.63
C SER A 86 -1.90 19.25 -9.64
N GLY A 87 -0.56 19.33 -9.53
CA GLY A 87 0.22 18.43 -8.69
C GLY A 87 -0.04 18.67 -7.20
N ASP A 88 -0.07 17.59 -6.44
CA ASP A 88 -0.18 17.61 -4.98
C ASP A 88 1.16 17.19 -4.37
N ALA A 89 1.89 18.15 -3.82
CA ALA A 89 3.22 17.91 -3.25
C ALA A 89 3.19 16.91 -2.07
N GLU A 90 2.10 16.86 -1.30
CA GLU A 90 1.96 15.89 -0.21
C GLU A 90 1.74 14.48 -0.78
N MET A 91 0.86 14.36 -1.76
CA MET A 91 0.61 13.10 -2.46
C MET A 91 1.86 12.57 -3.16
N HIS A 92 2.64 13.45 -3.80
CA HIS A 92 3.91 13.12 -4.42
C HIS A 92 4.92 12.57 -3.40
N LEU A 93 5.07 13.23 -2.25
CA LEU A 93 5.96 12.78 -1.19
C LEU A 93 5.52 11.41 -0.63
N ARG A 94 4.21 11.19 -0.45
CA ARG A 94 3.66 9.92 0.00
C ARG A 94 3.92 8.80 -1.02
N ALA A 95 3.69 9.05 -2.30
CA ALA A 95 3.97 8.10 -3.37
C ALA A 95 5.46 7.75 -3.43
N ALA A 96 6.35 8.75 -3.32
CA ALA A 96 7.80 8.52 -3.31
C ALA A 96 8.23 7.64 -2.13
N ARG A 97 7.72 7.93 -0.93
CA ARG A 97 8.00 7.14 0.29
C ARG A 97 7.48 5.71 0.14
N LEU A 98 6.25 5.52 -0.34
CA LEU A 98 5.68 4.20 -0.53
C LEU A 98 6.47 3.39 -1.57
N LEU A 99 6.86 4.01 -2.69
CA LEU A 99 7.67 3.37 -3.71
C LEU A 99 8.99 2.84 -3.15
N GLN A 100 9.69 3.68 -2.37
CA GLN A 100 10.93 3.28 -1.69
C GLN A 100 10.71 2.12 -0.71
N LEU A 101 9.59 2.11 0.03
CA LEU A 101 9.27 1.03 0.97
C LEU A 101 8.98 -0.29 0.25
N VAL A 102 8.27 -0.26 -0.88
CA VAL A 102 8.01 -1.46 -1.68
C VAL A 102 9.32 -2.03 -2.23
N GLU A 103 10.20 -1.19 -2.76
CA GLU A 103 11.54 -1.62 -3.21
C GLU A 103 12.33 -2.28 -2.07
N GLN A 104 12.32 -1.68 -0.88
CA GLN A 104 12.99 -2.25 0.28
C GLN A 104 12.38 -3.58 0.72
N ALA A 105 11.06 -3.70 0.71
CA ALA A 105 10.37 -4.94 1.05
C ALA A 105 10.72 -6.07 0.09
N VAL A 106 10.81 -5.80 -1.22
CA VAL A 106 11.19 -6.78 -2.24
C VAL A 106 12.67 -7.19 -2.11
N VAL A 107 13.58 -6.24 -1.90
CA VAL A 107 15.03 -6.49 -1.93
C VAL A 107 15.54 -7.09 -0.62
N TYR A 108 15.06 -6.60 0.51
CA TYR A 108 15.61 -6.93 1.83
C TYR A 108 14.65 -7.76 2.70
N GLY A 109 13.41 -7.96 2.26
CA GLY A 109 12.30 -8.31 3.15
C GLY A 109 11.89 -7.10 4.00
N ALA A 110 10.64 -7.07 4.47
CA ALA A 110 10.22 -5.99 5.36
C ALA A 110 10.89 -6.23 6.72
N LYS A 111 11.98 -5.50 6.99
CA LYS A 111 12.50 -5.36 8.36
C LYS A 111 11.55 -4.42 9.11
N LEU A 112 10.37 -4.93 9.46
CA LEU A 112 9.40 -4.28 10.35
C LEU A 112 9.79 -4.48 11.81
#